data_AF-A0A9D5LCQ3-F1
#
_entry.id   AF-A0A9D5LCQ3-F1
#
_cell.length_a   1.000
_cell.length_b   1.000
_cell.length_c   1.000
_cell.angle_alpha   90.00
_cell.angle_beta   90.00
_cell.angle_gamma   90.00
#
_symmetry.space_group_name_H-M   'P 1'
#
loop_
_entity.id
_entity.type
_entity.pdbx_description
1 polymer ?
#
loop_
_entity_poly.entity_id
_entity_poly.type
_entity_poly.pdbx_seq_one_letter_code
_entity_poly.pdbx_strand_id
1 'polypeptide(L)'
;MQPQNTPRQPQRPRRQRRRFSPRKALRLLLPPIVLIGLFVVMCTPTRHAEGDGSEITVTPADQQLEEEKTAVELPAHELSLPDDSVPDNPDAEPDGLSEADSIPEVPAPLTIRNVHDLETDTISHHLAHLDEMPGPTRRIKVNYFGNLRQYFNDSNYIHWQEADLYGIEPLTDTRSHWQLRAPIVKVTSCEDFFIDSLVFSRPYLVPVAAGRLHEIGRRFRDSINARGGGDYRIKVTSLLRTPRTVKRLRRRNRNAIDSSVHQLGTTFDISYASFIASNADNPRSVDDLKGILAEVLRAMREEGKLWVKYERGQPCFHITARKKHPSEEKKEREEQNSKR
;
A
#
# COMPACT_ATOMS: atom_id res chain seq x y z
N MET A 1 48.18 -11.89 -59.36
CA MET A 1 48.14 -12.94 -58.33
C MET A 1 48.66 -12.37 -57.02
N GLN A 2 47.76 -11.95 -56.12
CA GLN A 2 48.12 -11.55 -54.75
C GLN A 2 47.82 -12.74 -53.81
N PRO A 3 48.73 -13.14 -52.92
CA PRO A 3 48.44 -14.18 -51.95
C PRO A 3 47.63 -13.61 -50.77
N GLN A 4 46.60 -14.35 -50.38
CA GLN A 4 45.66 -14.02 -49.32
C GLN A 4 46.27 -14.22 -47.93
N ASN A 5 46.14 -13.21 -47.07
CA ASN A 5 46.42 -13.30 -45.64
C ASN A 5 45.28 -14.05 -44.93
N THR A 6 45.60 -15.16 -44.26
CA THR A 6 44.69 -15.84 -43.32
C THR A 6 44.97 -15.38 -41.88
N PRO A 7 43.96 -14.96 -41.09
CA PRO A 7 44.19 -14.55 -39.72
C PRO A 7 44.28 -15.75 -38.77
N ARG A 8 45.29 -15.75 -37.88
CA ARG A 8 45.45 -16.73 -36.79
C ARG A 8 44.36 -16.54 -35.72
N GLN A 9 43.73 -17.63 -35.30
CA GLN A 9 42.78 -17.64 -34.17
C GLN A 9 43.49 -17.43 -32.82
N PRO A 10 42.85 -16.75 -31.84
CA PRO A 10 43.42 -16.55 -30.51
C PRO A 10 43.25 -17.80 -29.62
N GLN A 11 44.34 -18.27 -29.01
CA GLN A 11 44.31 -19.38 -28.05
C GLN A 11 43.70 -18.93 -26.70
N ARG A 12 42.79 -19.74 -26.16
CA ARG A 12 42.16 -19.51 -24.83
C ARG A 12 43.15 -19.84 -23.69
N PRO A 13 43.18 -19.06 -22.59
CA PRO A 13 44.06 -19.35 -21.46
C PRO A 13 43.59 -20.58 -20.66
N ARG A 14 44.55 -21.44 -20.29
CA ARG A 14 44.34 -22.65 -19.46
C ARG A 14 43.94 -22.27 -18.03
N ARG A 15 42.83 -22.84 -17.54
CA ARG A 15 42.39 -22.71 -16.13
C ARG A 15 43.34 -23.45 -15.18
N GLN A 16 43.94 -22.72 -14.22
CA GLN A 16 44.68 -23.33 -13.11
C GLN A 16 43.72 -24.05 -12.15
N ARG A 17 43.97 -25.34 -11.91
CA ARG A 17 43.28 -26.13 -10.87
C ARG A 17 43.77 -25.65 -9.50
N ARG A 18 42.86 -25.07 -8.70
CA ARG A 18 43.14 -24.69 -7.30
C ARG A 18 43.34 -25.95 -6.47
N ARG A 19 44.51 -26.07 -5.82
CA ARG A 19 44.83 -27.17 -4.90
C ARG A 19 43.99 -27.08 -3.62
N PHE A 20 43.35 -28.20 -3.27
CA PHE A 20 42.54 -28.34 -2.07
C PHE A 20 43.44 -28.27 -0.82
N SER A 21 43.08 -27.41 0.14
CA SER A 21 43.83 -27.25 1.39
C SER A 21 42.99 -27.81 2.56
N PRO A 22 43.41 -28.90 3.21
CA PRO A 22 42.64 -29.54 4.27
C PRO A 22 42.39 -28.62 5.48
N ARG A 23 43.30 -27.66 5.72
CA ARG A 23 43.15 -26.65 6.79
C ARG A 23 42.00 -25.66 6.55
N LYS A 24 41.66 -25.36 5.28
CA LYS A 24 40.53 -24.49 4.93
C LYS A 24 39.19 -25.22 5.02
N ALA A 25 39.16 -26.52 4.72
CA ALA A 25 37.97 -27.36 4.90
C ALA A 25 37.62 -27.55 6.38
N LEU A 26 38.63 -27.75 7.25
CA LEU A 26 38.42 -27.90 8.69
C LEU A 26 37.85 -26.64 9.36
N ARG A 27 38.28 -25.43 8.93
CA ARG A 27 37.69 -24.16 9.40
C ARG A 27 36.25 -23.93 8.93
N LEU A 28 35.82 -24.57 7.84
CA LEU A 28 34.46 -24.44 7.31
C LEU A 28 33.47 -25.37 8.02
N LEU A 29 33.95 -26.52 8.52
CA LEU A 29 33.13 -27.56 9.17
C LEU A 29 33.03 -27.43 10.69
N LEU A 30 33.95 -26.70 11.34
CA LEU A 30 33.89 -26.46 12.79
C LEU A 30 32.61 -25.74 13.27
N PRO A 31 32.15 -24.64 12.64
CA PRO A 31 30.94 -23.94 13.09
C PRO A 31 29.64 -24.77 13.02
N PRO A 32 29.33 -25.55 11.95
CA PRO A 32 28.11 -26.36 11.94
C PRO A 32 28.15 -27.54 12.92
N ILE A 33 29.32 -28.13 13.20
CA ILE A 33 29.43 -29.25 14.16
C ILE A 33 29.16 -28.77 15.60
N VAL A 34 29.68 -27.60 15.98
CA VAL A 34 29.38 -26.99 17.30
C VAL A 34 27.91 -26.60 17.42
N LEU A 35 27.28 -26.14 16.32
CA LEU A 35 25.85 -25.80 16.30
C LEU A 35 24.97 -27.04 16.49
N ILE A 36 25.30 -28.17 15.86
CA ILE A 36 24.55 -29.43 16.00
C ILE A 36 24.69 -29.99 17.43
N GLY A 37 25.88 -29.92 18.03
CA GLY A 37 26.09 -30.32 19.43
C GLY A 37 25.25 -29.51 20.42
N LEU A 38 25.09 -28.20 20.18
CA LEU A 38 24.30 -27.31 21.04
C LEU A 38 22.79 -27.62 20.96
N PHE A 39 22.29 -28.06 19.80
CA PHE A 39 20.88 -28.43 19.61
C PHE A 39 20.50 -29.76 20.27
N VAL A 40 21.44 -30.70 20.41
CA VAL A 40 21.17 -32.00 21.06
C VAL A 40 21.10 -31.85 22.59
N VAL A 41 21.81 -30.89 23.19
CA VAL A 41 21.81 -30.66 24.65
C VAL A 41 20.53 -29.95 25.16
N MET A 42 19.77 -29.29 24.27
CA MET A 42 18.52 -28.58 24.63
C MET A 42 17.24 -29.40 24.40
N CYS A 43 17.38 -30.67 23.99
CA CYS A 43 16.25 -31.58 23.72
C CYS A 43 16.17 -32.74 24.73
N THR A 44 16.49 -32.50 26.00
CA THR A 44 16.17 -33.44 27.09
C THR A 44 14.91 -32.95 27.84
N PRO A 45 13.82 -33.73 27.89
CA PRO A 45 12.63 -33.36 28.64
C PRO A 45 12.85 -33.65 30.13
N THR A 46 12.89 -32.62 30.96
CA THR A 46 12.83 -32.76 32.42
C THR A 46 11.38 -33.05 32.85
N ARG A 47 11.14 -34.22 33.45
CA ARG A 47 9.88 -34.57 34.10
C ARG A 47 9.86 -34.06 35.54
N HIS A 48 8.74 -33.39 35.87
CA HIS A 48 8.06 -33.16 37.16
C HIS A 48 8.83 -33.14 38.50
N ALA A 49 8.54 -32.08 39.27
CA ALA A 49 8.36 -32.15 40.73
C ALA A 49 7.20 -31.24 41.14
N GLU A 50 6.27 -31.79 41.92
CA GLU A 50 5.13 -31.16 42.60
C GLU A 50 5.59 -30.26 43.77
N GLY A 51 4.71 -29.32 44.19
CA GLY A 51 4.83 -28.69 45.51
C GLY A 51 4.13 -27.34 45.68
N ASP A 52 2.95 -27.40 46.30
CA ASP A 52 2.23 -26.38 47.11
C ASP A 52 1.54 -25.16 46.48
N GLY A 53 0.22 -25.08 46.75
CA GLY A 53 -0.62 -23.91 46.49
C GLY A 53 -2.09 -24.11 46.87
N SER A 54 -2.36 -24.16 48.18
CA SER A 54 -3.57 -23.70 48.88
C SER A 54 -4.97 -23.86 48.22
N GLU A 55 -5.69 -24.81 48.78
CA GLU A 55 -7.14 -24.91 49.02
C GLU A 55 -7.95 -23.59 48.93
N ILE A 56 -8.90 -23.54 47.98
CA ILE A 56 -10.18 -22.83 48.15
C ILE A 56 -11.29 -23.74 47.62
N THR A 57 -12.18 -24.08 48.53
CA THR A 57 -13.38 -24.89 48.40
C THR A 57 -14.47 -24.19 47.58
N VAL A 58 -15.05 -24.90 46.60
CA VAL A 58 -16.45 -24.68 46.18
C VAL A 58 -17.08 -26.05 45.90
N THR A 59 -18.16 -26.32 46.63
CA THR A 59 -18.99 -27.54 46.57
C THR A 59 -19.77 -27.67 45.25
N PRO A 60 -20.09 -28.90 44.81
CA PRO A 60 -20.88 -29.15 43.61
C PRO A 60 -22.37 -29.31 43.95
N ALA A 61 -23.25 -28.77 43.11
CA ALA A 61 -24.64 -29.21 43.03
C ALA A 61 -25.21 -28.97 41.62
N ASP A 62 -25.55 -30.11 41.00
CA ASP A 62 -26.68 -30.36 40.12
C ASP A 62 -26.65 -29.90 38.66
N GLN A 63 -26.22 -30.87 37.84
CA GLN A 63 -26.87 -31.18 36.57
C GLN A 63 -28.32 -31.62 36.81
N GLN A 64 -29.26 -31.10 36.02
CA GLN A 64 -30.27 -31.92 35.36
C GLN A 64 -30.88 -31.13 34.18
N LEU A 65 -30.90 -31.81 33.03
CA LEU A 65 -31.58 -31.40 31.80
C LEU A 65 -33.10 -31.46 31.99
N GLU A 66 -33.85 -30.62 31.27
CA GLU A 66 -34.93 -31.08 30.38
C GLU A 66 -35.13 -30.10 29.21
N GLU A 67 -35.49 -30.67 28.06
CA GLU A 67 -35.82 -30.01 26.80
C GLU A 67 -37.21 -29.36 26.87
N GLU A 68 -37.39 -28.18 26.27
CA GLU A 68 -38.64 -27.90 25.55
C GLU A 68 -38.43 -26.89 24.41
N LYS A 69 -38.83 -27.31 23.20
CA LYS A 69 -39.05 -26.47 22.03
C LYS A 69 -40.15 -25.46 22.34
N THR A 70 -40.12 -24.29 21.71
CA THR A 70 -41.16 -23.80 20.76
C THR A 70 -40.86 -22.35 20.37
N ALA A 71 -41.07 -22.05 19.09
CA ALA A 71 -40.94 -20.75 18.47
C ALA A 71 -41.90 -19.72 19.08
N VAL A 72 -41.45 -18.47 19.22
CA VAL A 72 -42.31 -17.33 19.53
C VAL A 72 -42.15 -16.27 18.44
N GLU A 73 -43.17 -16.27 17.60
CA GLU A 73 -43.61 -15.24 16.67
C GLU A 73 -44.12 -14.03 17.48
N LEU A 74 -43.81 -12.80 17.07
CA LEU A 74 -44.30 -11.56 17.69
C LEU A 74 -45.18 -10.79 16.70
N PRO A 75 -46.25 -10.12 17.17
CA PRO A 75 -47.47 -9.94 16.39
C PRO A 75 -47.52 -8.64 15.57
N ALA A 76 -48.34 -8.71 14.52
CA ALA A 76 -48.80 -7.57 13.73
C ALA A 76 -49.74 -6.68 14.55
N HIS A 77 -49.49 -5.37 14.54
CA HIS A 77 -50.48 -4.37 14.89
C HIS A 77 -50.91 -3.62 13.62
N GLU A 78 -52.15 -3.93 13.25
CA GLU A 78 -52.99 -3.31 12.25
C GLU A 78 -53.42 -1.92 12.74
N LEU A 79 -53.18 -0.88 11.95
CA LEU A 79 -53.70 0.48 12.19
C LEU A 79 -54.41 0.94 10.93
N SER A 80 -55.72 1.03 11.06
CA SER A 80 -56.72 1.40 10.09
C SER A 80 -56.66 2.89 9.73
N LEU A 81 -56.89 3.17 8.45
CA LEU A 81 -57.21 4.48 7.88
C LEU A 81 -58.63 4.91 8.26
N PRO A 82 -58.93 6.21 8.30
CA PRO A 82 -60.23 6.71 7.92
C PRO A 82 -60.19 7.36 6.52
N ASP A 83 -61.25 7.02 5.80
CA ASP A 83 -61.77 7.60 4.57
C ASP A 83 -62.16 9.08 4.80
N ASP A 84 -61.97 9.94 3.80
CA ASP A 84 -62.92 11.04 3.49
C ASP A 84 -62.45 11.91 2.30
N SER A 85 -63.23 11.80 1.22
CA SER A 85 -63.67 12.89 0.32
C SER A 85 -62.66 13.57 -0.62
N VAL A 86 -62.80 13.23 -1.90
CA VAL A 86 -62.44 14.02 -3.09
C VAL A 86 -63.46 15.15 -3.28
N PRO A 87 -63.06 16.29 -3.86
CA PRO A 87 -63.81 16.74 -5.02
C PRO A 87 -62.92 17.05 -6.23
N ASP A 88 -63.48 16.70 -7.38
CA ASP A 88 -63.01 16.92 -8.73
C ASP A 88 -62.62 18.38 -9.02
N ASN A 89 -61.56 18.57 -9.79
CA ASN A 89 -61.60 19.55 -10.87
C ASN A 89 -60.81 19.01 -12.09
N PRO A 90 -61.44 18.92 -13.27
CA PRO A 90 -60.82 18.42 -14.48
C PRO A 90 -60.02 19.53 -15.16
N ASP A 91 -58.93 19.15 -15.84
CA ASP A 91 -58.34 19.78 -17.03
C ASP A 91 -56.81 19.73 -16.99
N ALA A 92 -56.24 18.71 -17.66
CA ALA A 92 -55.09 18.78 -18.58
C ALA A 92 -54.34 17.43 -18.66
N GLU A 93 -54.61 16.69 -19.73
CA GLU A 93 -53.79 15.61 -20.29
C GLU A 93 -52.58 16.21 -21.07
N PRO A 94 -51.57 15.41 -21.48
CA PRO A 94 -50.18 15.59 -21.05
C PRO A 94 -49.25 15.95 -22.22
N ASP A 95 -48.05 16.46 -21.91
CA ASP A 95 -46.95 16.39 -22.87
C ASP A 95 -45.65 16.09 -22.15
N GLY A 96 -45.03 15.01 -22.60
CA GLY A 96 -43.93 14.32 -21.92
C GLY A 96 -42.61 15.06 -21.97
N LEU A 97 -41.77 14.76 -21.00
CA LEU A 97 -40.32 14.90 -21.06
C LEU A 97 -39.68 13.71 -20.36
N SER A 98 -38.75 13.13 -21.11
CA SER A 98 -37.99 11.91 -20.93
C SER A 98 -37.10 11.89 -19.69
N GLU A 99 -36.94 10.67 -19.14
CA GLU A 99 -35.81 10.12 -18.38
C GLU A 99 -34.73 11.13 -17.95
N ALA A 100 -34.80 11.57 -16.68
CA ALA A 100 -33.67 12.15 -15.98
C ALA A 100 -33.70 11.73 -14.50
N ASP A 101 -32.57 11.21 -14.05
CA ASP A 101 -32.11 11.11 -12.65
C ASP A 101 -32.93 10.22 -11.71
N SER A 102 -32.72 8.90 -11.84
CA SER A 102 -32.84 8.01 -10.69
C SER A 102 -31.85 8.43 -9.61
N ILE A 103 -32.41 9.07 -8.57
CA ILE A 103 -31.74 9.39 -7.30
C ILE A 103 -31.01 8.12 -6.82
N PRO A 104 -29.69 8.16 -6.56
CA PRO A 104 -29.00 6.98 -6.03
C PRO A 104 -29.64 6.59 -4.70
N GLU A 105 -30.01 5.33 -4.57
CA GLU A 105 -30.52 4.73 -3.33
C GLU A 105 -29.68 5.20 -2.15
N VAL A 106 -30.35 5.74 -1.13
CA VAL A 106 -29.71 6.12 0.13
C VAL A 106 -29.02 4.86 0.69
N PRO A 107 -27.69 4.82 0.80
CA PRO A 107 -27.01 3.62 1.26
C PRO A 107 -27.48 3.27 2.67
N ALA A 108 -27.81 1.99 2.88
CA ALA A 108 -28.26 1.49 4.16
C ALA A 108 -27.31 1.92 5.29
N PRO A 109 -27.83 2.23 6.51
CA PRO A 109 -26.99 2.65 7.62
C PRO A 109 -25.91 1.61 7.91
N LEU A 110 -24.67 2.08 8.04
CA LEU A 110 -23.51 1.23 8.22
C LEU A 110 -23.67 0.38 9.48
N THR A 111 -23.57 -0.95 9.33
CA THR A 111 -23.53 -1.85 10.49
C THR A 111 -22.11 -1.84 11.05
N ILE A 112 -21.81 -0.87 11.91
CA ILE A 112 -20.50 -0.73 12.57
C ILE A 112 -20.41 -1.80 13.66
N ARG A 113 -19.63 -2.87 13.43
CA ARG A 113 -19.39 -3.96 14.40
C ARG A 113 -18.09 -3.74 15.18
N ASN A 114 -17.14 -3.02 14.60
CA ASN A 114 -15.88 -2.67 15.23
C ASN A 114 -15.35 -1.30 14.75
N VAL A 115 -14.35 -0.75 15.43
CA VAL A 115 -13.73 0.55 15.09
C VAL A 115 -13.05 0.54 13.72
N HIS A 116 -12.61 -0.62 13.21
CA HIS A 116 -12.07 -0.75 11.86
C HIS A 116 -13.13 -0.56 10.76
N ASP A 117 -14.41 -0.79 11.06
CA ASP A 117 -15.49 -0.53 10.10
C ASP A 117 -15.65 0.97 9.81
N LEU A 118 -15.19 1.85 10.71
CA LEU A 118 -15.06 3.30 10.49
C LEU A 118 -13.82 3.67 9.64
N GLU A 119 -12.84 2.77 9.54
CA GLU A 119 -11.66 2.96 8.69
C GLU A 119 -12.02 2.71 7.21
N THR A 120 -12.93 1.78 6.95
CA THR A 120 -13.44 1.43 5.62
C THR A 120 -14.29 2.55 5.04
N ASP A 121 -13.95 3.03 3.85
CA ASP A 121 -14.72 4.04 3.14
C ASP A 121 -15.90 3.35 2.44
N THR A 122 -17.03 3.27 3.12
CA THR A 122 -18.20 2.47 2.73
C THR A 122 -18.98 3.01 1.54
N ILE A 123 -18.59 4.15 0.98
CA ILE A 123 -19.34 4.87 -0.07
C ILE A 123 -18.45 5.22 -1.29
N SER A 124 -17.16 4.84 -1.31
CA SER A 124 -16.31 5.22 -2.45
C SER A 124 -16.62 4.35 -3.68
N HIS A 125 -17.23 4.95 -4.71
CA HIS A 125 -17.40 4.37 -6.05
C HIS A 125 -16.09 3.83 -6.64
N HIS A 126 -14.96 4.26 -6.10
CA HIS A 126 -13.62 3.87 -6.54
C HIS A 126 -13.13 2.54 -5.92
N LEU A 127 -13.96 1.84 -5.15
CA LEU A 127 -13.66 0.48 -4.69
C LEU A 127 -13.90 -0.58 -5.77
N ALA A 128 -14.76 -0.31 -6.76
CA ALA A 128 -14.99 -1.23 -7.86
C ALA A 128 -13.74 -1.35 -8.75
N HIS A 129 -13.30 -2.59 -8.99
CA HIS A 129 -12.21 -2.94 -9.90
C HIS A 129 -12.29 -4.44 -10.23
N LEU A 130 -11.55 -4.87 -11.25
CA LEU A 130 -11.35 -6.29 -11.54
C LEU A 130 -10.47 -6.93 -10.45
N ASP A 131 -10.77 -8.17 -10.08
CA ASP A 131 -9.97 -8.93 -9.09
C ASP A 131 -8.52 -9.13 -9.54
N GLU A 132 -8.34 -9.35 -10.85
CA GLU A 132 -7.04 -9.55 -11.48
C GLU A 132 -6.87 -8.64 -12.70
N MET A 133 -5.60 -8.41 -13.08
CA MET A 133 -5.32 -7.65 -14.30
C MET A 133 -5.76 -8.43 -15.55
N PRO A 134 -6.45 -7.79 -16.50
CA PRO A 134 -6.99 -8.46 -17.67
C PRO A 134 -5.88 -8.93 -18.63
N GLY A 135 -6.14 -10.04 -19.32
CA GLY A 135 -5.31 -10.58 -20.39
C GLY A 135 -6.14 -11.03 -21.60
N PRO A 136 -5.52 -11.30 -22.77
CA PRO A 136 -4.09 -11.19 -23.07
C PRO A 136 -3.63 -9.74 -23.26
N THR A 137 -2.42 -9.42 -22.79
CA THR A 137 -1.93 -8.02 -22.74
C THR A 137 -1.38 -7.52 -24.09
N ARG A 138 -1.50 -6.21 -24.32
CA ARG A 138 -0.94 -5.48 -25.46
C ARG A 138 0.14 -4.50 -24.99
N ARG A 139 1.25 -4.45 -25.72
CA ARG A 139 2.34 -3.51 -25.43
C ARG A 139 1.91 -2.06 -25.59
N ILE A 140 2.43 -1.19 -24.73
CA ILE A 140 2.28 0.27 -24.81
C ILE A 140 3.67 0.89 -24.83
N LYS A 141 3.82 2.04 -25.51
CA LYS A 141 5.12 2.72 -25.58
C LYS A 141 5.56 3.14 -24.18
N VAL A 142 6.78 2.81 -23.81
CA VAL A 142 7.44 3.21 -22.55
C VAL A 142 8.78 3.84 -22.89
N ASN A 143 9.06 5.01 -22.33
CA ASN A 143 10.35 5.68 -22.48
C ASN A 143 11.29 5.20 -21.38
N TYR A 144 12.02 4.13 -21.67
CA TYR A 144 12.99 3.56 -20.75
C TYR A 144 14.20 4.48 -20.57
N PHE A 145 14.62 4.71 -19.32
CA PHE A 145 15.73 5.60 -18.96
C PHE A 145 16.86 4.87 -18.20
N GLY A 146 16.95 3.55 -18.35
CA GLY A 146 17.99 2.75 -17.73
C GLY A 146 17.53 2.01 -16.46
N ASN A 147 18.52 1.60 -15.66
CA ASN A 147 18.27 0.72 -14.53
C ASN A 147 17.60 1.45 -13.36
N LEU A 148 16.33 1.11 -13.09
CA LEU A 148 15.55 1.68 -11.98
C LEU A 148 16.25 1.58 -10.62
N ARG A 149 17.02 0.51 -10.37
CA ARG A 149 17.75 0.34 -9.11
C ARG A 149 18.86 1.37 -8.94
N GLN A 150 19.50 1.80 -10.03
CA GLN A 150 20.56 2.79 -9.95
C GLN A 150 19.98 4.19 -9.86
N TYR A 151 18.91 4.45 -10.62
CA TYR A 151 18.28 5.76 -10.69
C TYR A 151 17.46 6.09 -9.42
N PHE A 152 16.64 5.15 -8.95
CA PHE A 152 15.85 5.28 -7.72
C PHE A 152 16.55 4.58 -6.56
N ASN A 153 17.62 5.21 -6.08
CA ASN A 153 18.43 4.73 -4.96
C ASN A 153 18.66 5.83 -3.92
N ASP A 154 17.67 6.68 -3.71
CA ASP A 154 17.75 7.71 -2.67
C ASP A 154 17.95 7.04 -1.30
N SER A 155 18.90 7.55 -0.53
CA SER A 155 19.26 6.94 0.76
C SER A 155 18.19 7.22 1.81
N ASN A 156 17.99 6.28 2.75
CA ASN A 156 17.04 6.49 3.85
C ASN A 156 17.33 7.76 4.66
N TYR A 157 18.59 8.18 4.74
CA TYR A 157 18.98 9.44 5.37
C TYR A 157 18.32 10.66 4.70
N ILE A 158 18.33 10.72 3.36
CA ILE A 158 17.70 11.82 2.60
C ILE A 158 16.19 11.80 2.78
N HIS A 159 15.58 10.61 2.72
CA HIS A 159 14.15 10.45 2.99
C HIS A 159 13.78 10.95 4.40
N TRP A 160 14.57 10.61 5.42
CA TRP A 160 14.33 11.05 6.79
C TRP A 160 14.51 12.56 6.95
N GLN A 161 15.59 13.11 6.39
CA GLN A 161 15.87 14.54 6.44
C GLN A 161 14.72 15.35 5.84
N GLU A 162 14.21 14.96 4.66
CA GLU A 162 13.07 15.65 4.03
C GLU A 162 11.80 15.51 4.87
N ALA A 163 11.51 14.30 5.33
CA ALA A 163 10.31 14.00 6.10
C ALA A 163 10.26 14.78 7.43
N ASP A 164 11.41 14.95 8.09
CA ASP A 164 11.52 15.64 9.37
C ASP A 164 11.26 17.14 9.28
N LEU A 165 11.44 17.77 8.11
CA LEU A 165 11.23 19.20 7.92
C LEU A 165 9.77 19.64 8.15
N TYR A 166 8.80 18.80 7.79
CA TYR A 166 7.39 19.19 7.77
C TYR A 166 6.39 18.07 8.13
N GLY A 167 6.89 16.87 8.42
CA GLY A 167 6.08 15.75 8.85
C GLY A 167 5.53 15.89 10.27
N ILE A 168 4.73 14.92 10.70
CA ILE A 168 4.38 14.79 12.12
C ILE A 168 5.55 14.20 12.93
N GLU A 169 5.45 14.26 14.25
CA GLU A 169 6.27 13.41 15.11
C GLU A 169 5.67 12.00 15.19
N PRO A 170 6.48 10.95 15.42
CA PRO A 170 5.97 9.59 15.58
C PRO A 170 4.92 9.48 16.69
N LEU A 171 3.76 8.91 16.35
CA LEU A 171 2.62 8.76 17.27
C LEU A 171 2.88 7.65 18.31
N THR A 172 3.49 8.00 19.44
CA THR A 172 3.94 7.04 20.45
C THR A 172 2.94 6.80 21.59
N ASP A 173 2.12 7.80 21.90
CA ASP A 173 1.29 7.87 23.10
C ASP A 173 -0.01 8.65 22.84
N THR A 174 -0.98 8.62 23.75
CA THR A 174 -2.27 9.31 23.53
C THR A 174 -2.10 10.80 23.28
N ARG A 175 -1.13 11.48 23.93
CA ARG A 175 -0.94 12.92 23.77
C ARG A 175 -0.49 13.28 22.35
N SER A 176 0.44 12.53 21.77
CA SER A 176 0.87 12.75 20.38
C SER A 176 -0.25 12.56 19.36
N HIS A 177 -1.31 11.82 19.67
CA HIS A 177 -2.47 11.71 18.78
C HIS A 177 -3.34 12.97 18.76
N TRP A 178 -3.34 13.75 19.86
CA TRP A 178 -4.11 15.00 19.97
C TRP A 178 -3.29 16.25 19.64
N GLN A 179 -1.96 16.20 19.82
CA GLN A 179 -1.04 17.33 19.62
C GLN A 179 -0.09 17.04 18.46
N LEU A 180 -0.62 17.05 17.23
CA LEU A 180 0.17 16.81 16.03
C LEU A 180 1.03 18.04 15.67
N ARG A 181 2.30 17.83 15.36
CA ARG A 181 3.21 18.87 14.83
C ARG A 181 2.75 19.44 13.48
N ALA A 182 2.06 18.62 12.68
CA ALA A 182 1.52 18.98 11.38
C ALA A 182 0.12 18.36 11.21
N PRO A 183 -0.79 18.99 10.44
CA PRO A 183 -2.07 18.38 10.14
C PRO A 183 -1.87 17.09 9.33
N ILE A 184 -2.78 16.13 9.52
CA ILE A 184 -2.88 14.92 8.70
C ILE A 184 -4.27 14.86 8.08
N VAL A 185 -4.35 14.27 6.89
CA VAL A 185 -5.59 14.06 6.14
C VAL A 185 -5.78 12.57 5.90
N LYS A 186 -7.03 12.10 5.98
CA LYS A 186 -7.38 10.73 5.57
C LYS A 186 -7.25 10.65 4.05
N VAL A 187 -6.62 9.58 3.57
CA VAL A 187 -6.44 9.28 2.16
C VAL A 187 -7.28 8.07 1.82
N THR A 188 -8.23 8.20 0.90
CA THR A 188 -9.12 7.11 0.50
C THR A 188 -8.92 6.75 -0.97
N SER A 189 -9.35 5.54 -1.34
CA SER A 189 -9.34 5.12 -2.75
C SER A 189 -10.16 6.10 -3.58
N CYS A 190 -9.57 6.55 -4.69
CA CYS A 190 -10.16 7.55 -5.57
C CYS A 190 -9.88 7.22 -7.04
N GLU A 191 -10.17 8.17 -7.93
CA GLU A 191 -9.84 8.06 -9.34
C GLU A 191 -8.33 7.91 -9.57
N ASP A 192 -7.50 8.62 -8.80
CA ASP A 192 -6.05 8.69 -9.03
C ASP A 192 -5.31 7.39 -8.62
N PHE A 193 -5.80 6.72 -7.57
CA PHE A 193 -5.13 5.58 -6.97
C PHE A 193 -6.08 4.72 -6.13
N PHE A 194 -5.68 3.49 -5.88
CA PHE A 194 -6.36 2.56 -4.99
C PHE A 194 -5.52 2.29 -3.74
N ILE A 195 -6.15 2.39 -2.57
CA ILE A 195 -5.55 2.06 -1.27
C ILE A 195 -5.76 0.57 -0.98
N ASP A 196 -4.65 -0.18 -0.83
CA ASP A 196 -4.68 -1.58 -0.41
C ASP A 196 -5.18 -1.72 1.04
N SER A 197 -5.31 -2.95 1.55
CA SER A 197 -5.75 -3.26 2.92
C SER A 197 -4.94 -2.62 4.07
N LEU A 198 -3.77 -2.02 3.80
CA LEU A 198 -2.90 -1.34 4.77
C LEU A 198 -2.63 -2.13 6.06
N VAL A 199 -2.36 -3.44 5.98
CA VAL A 199 -2.19 -4.35 7.15
C VAL A 199 -1.23 -3.81 8.23
N PHE A 200 -0.22 -3.02 7.86
CA PHE A 200 0.77 -2.46 8.80
C PHE A 200 0.87 -0.92 8.77
N SER A 201 -0.14 -0.24 8.24
CA SER A 201 -0.18 1.22 8.15
C SER A 201 -1.60 1.75 8.29
N ARG A 202 -1.76 3.06 8.29
CA ARG A 202 -3.05 3.75 8.38
C ARG A 202 -3.19 4.74 7.23
N PRO A 203 -4.42 4.99 6.75
CA PRO A 203 -4.68 5.79 5.55
C PRO A 203 -4.55 7.30 5.81
N TYR A 204 -3.41 7.74 6.34
CA TYR A 204 -3.18 9.15 6.67
C TYR A 204 -1.85 9.62 6.12
N LEU A 205 -1.81 10.87 5.68
CA LEU A 205 -0.62 11.58 5.26
C LEU A 205 -0.73 13.05 5.67
N VAL A 206 0.38 13.77 5.72
CA VAL A 206 0.33 15.23 5.74
C VAL A 206 -0.17 15.77 4.39
N PRO A 207 -0.84 16.94 4.35
CA PRO A 207 -1.48 17.46 3.12
C PRO A 207 -0.56 17.52 1.90
N VAL A 208 0.70 17.93 2.07
CA VAL A 208 1.68 18.00 0.98
C VAL A 208 1.92 16.62 0.37
N ALA A 209 2.08 15.59 1.21
CA ALA A 209 2.31 14.23 0.74
C ALA A 209 1.08 13.62 0.06
N ALA A 210 -0.11 13.88 0.61
CA ALA A 210 -1.37 13.51 -0.06
C ALA A 210 -1.49 14.16 -1.44
N GLY A 211 -1.18 15.45 -1.56
CA GLY A 211 -1.18 16.18 -2.83
C GLY A 211 -0.20 15.59 -3.85
N ARG A 212 1.00 15.16 -3.42
CA ARG A 212 1.96 14.49 -4.31
C ARG A 212 1.49 13.11 -4.75
N LEU A 213 0.86 12.33 -3.87
CA LEU A 213 0.30 11.04 -4.22
C LEU A 213 -0.79 11.17 -5.30
N HIS A 214 -1.70 12.12 -5.12
CA HIS A 214 -2.71 12.50 -6.11
C HIS A 214 -2.08 12.94 -7.45
N GLU A 215 -1.03 13.77 -7.42
CA GLU A 215 -0.34 14.21 -8.63
C GLU A 215 0.35 13.04 -9.38
N ILE A 216 0.94 12.08 -8.66
CA ILE A 216 1.50 10.86 -9.27
C ILE A 216 0.39 10.06 -9.97
N GLY A 217 -0.73 9.83 -9.30
CA GLY A 217 -1.86 9.07 -9.84
C GLY A 217 -2.45 9.70 -11.10
N ARG A 218 -2.72 11.01 -11.08
CA ARG A 218 -3.17 11.76 -12.27
C ARG A 218 -2.20 11.64 -13.44
N ARG A 219 -0.92 11.98 -13.22
CA ARG A 219 0.10 11.92 -14.28
C ARG A 219 0.27 10.52 -14.85
N PHE A 220 0.12 9.49 -14.02
CA PHE A 220 0.14 8.09 -14.45
C PHE A 220 -1.04 7.79 -15.37
N ARG A 221 -2.27 8.10 -14.94
CA ARG A 221 -3.49 7.94 -15.74
C ARG A 221 -3.41 8.71 -17.05
N ASP A 222 -3.04 9.99 -17.00
CA ASP A 222 -2.85 10.85 -18.17
C ASP A 222 -1.85 10.24 -19.15
N SER A 223 -0.73 9.71 -18.65
CA SER A 223 0.30 9.06 -19.48
C SER A 223 -0.20 7.80 -20.16
N ILE A 224 -1.08 7.03 -19.51
CA ILE A 224 -1.70 5.83 -20.09
C ILE A 224 -2.73 6.25 -21.15
N ASN A 225 -3.61 7.19 -20.81
CA ASN A 225 -4.68 7.68 -21.69
C ASN A 225 -4.10 8.29 -22.97
N ALA A 226 -3.07 9.13 -22.85
CA ALA A 226 -2.39 9.75 -24.00
C ALA A 226 -1.74 8.72 -24.96
N ARG A 227 -1.51 7.49 -24.49
CA ARG A 227 -0.91 6.40 -25.26
C ARG A 227 -1.97 5.36 -25.70
N GLY A 228 -3.26 5.66 -25.56
CA GLY A 228 -4.37 4.74 -25.88
C GLY A 228 -4.38 3.51 -24.98
N GLY A 229 -4.00 3.65 -23.71
CA GLY A 229 -4.01 2.58 -22.73
C GLY A 229 -5.39 2.23 -22.18
N GLY A 230 -5.44 1.29 -21.21
CA GLY A 230 -6.67 0.94 -20.48
C GLY A 230 -6.86 1.79 -19.21
N ASP A 231 -7.96 1.58 -18.50
CA ASP A 231 -8.21 2.30 -17.24
C ASP A 231 -7.50 1.61 -16.06
N TYR A 232 -6.34 2.17 -15.70
CA TYR A 232 -5.51 1.67 -14.62
C TYR A 232 -5.26 2.72 -13.55
N ARG A 233 -5.24 2.27 -12.30
CA ARG A 233 -4.87 3.04 -11.11
C ARG A 233 -3.65 2.43 -10.43
N ILE A 234 -2.81 3.29 -9.86
CA ILE A 234 -1.68 2.84 -9.03
C ILE A 234 -2.21 2.23 -7.73
N LYS A 235 -1.51 1.20 -7.24
CA LYS A 235 -1.84 0.54 -5.97
C LYS A 235 -0.93 1.02 -4.84
N VAL A 236 -1.51 1.68 -3.85
CA VAL A 236 -0.81 2.20 -2.67
C VAL A 236 -0.85 1.15 -1.56
N THR A 237 0.33 0.69 -1.13
CA THR A 237 0.46 -0.45 -0.22
C THR A 237 0.84 -0.07 1.20
N SER A 238 1.36 1.15 1.42
CA SER A 238 1.69 1.65 2.77
C SER A 238 1.65 3.17 2.80
N LEU A 239 1.17 3.72 3.93
CA LEU A 239 1.08 5.16 4.21
C LEU A 239 1.68 5.42 5.61
N LEU A 240 0.97 6.08 6.52
CA LEU A 240 1.42 6.35 7.89
C LEU A 240 1.59 5.04 8.69
N ARG A 241 2.74 4.86 9.33
CA ARG A 241 2.96 3.77 10.30
C ARG A 241 3.03 4.36 11.72
N THR A 242 2.57 3.61 12.71
CA THR A 242 2.81 3.92 14.14
C THR A 242 3.92 3.03 14.70
N PRO A 243 4.62 3.43 15.78
CA PRO A 243 5.60 2.59 16.47
C PRO A 243 5.09 1.17 16.77
N ARG A 244 3.80 1.05 17.14
CA ARG A 244 3.14 -0.24 17.37
C ARG A 244 3.07 -1.09 16.08
N THR A 245 2.62 -0.51 14.97
CA THR A 245 2.55 -1.21 13.68
C THR A 245 3.93 -1.57 13.13
N VAL A 246 4.94 -0.70 13.32
CA VAL A 246 6.34 -0.97 12.99
C VAL A 246 6.88 -2.15 13.79
N LYS A 247 6.64 -2.18 15.11
CA LYS A 247 7.04 -3.32 15.97
C LYS A 247 6.36 -4.62 15.51
N ARG A 248 5.10 -4.57 15.05
CA ARG A 248 4.40 -5.74 14.48
C ARG A 248 5.01 -6.18 13.16
N LEU A 249 5.29 -5.24 12.25
CA LEU A 249 5.92 -5.51 10.96
C LEU A 249 7.30 -6.15 11.12
N ARG A 250 8.15 -5.61 12.00
CA ARG A 250 9.53 -6.11 12.23
C ARG A 250 9.58 -7.54 12.77
N ARG A 251 8.53 -8.01 13.47
CA ARG A 251 8.43 -9.41 13.90
C ARG A 251 8.25 -10.36 12.72
N ARG A 252 7.50 -9.94 11.69
CA ARG A 252 7.21 -10.75 10.49
C ARG A 252 8.28 -10.57 9.41
N ASN A 253 8.84 -9.37 9.29
CA ASN A 253 9.86 -9.03 8.31
C ASN A 253 11.03 -8.33 9.02
N ARG A 254 12.07 -9.12 9.35
CA ARG A 254 13.28 -8.61 10.02
C ARG A 254 14.03 -7.56 9.19
N ASN A 255 13.80 -7.54 7.86
CA ASN A 255 14.45 -6.62 6.93
C ASN A 255 13.73 -5.26 6.81
N ALA A 256 12.62 -5.03 7.52
CA ALA A 256 11.86 -3.77 7.48
C ALA A 256 12.59 -2.63 8.25
N ILE A 257 13.71 -2.16 7.70
CA ILE A 257 14.55 -1.09 8.28
C ILE A 257 14.02 0.30 7.89
N ASP A 258 13.53 0.48 6.66
CA ASP A 258 13.01 1.77 6.13
C ASP A 258 11.62 2.15 6.68
N SER A 259 11.17 1.50 7.75
CA SER A 259 9.86 1.76 8.36
C SER A 259 9.81 3.02 9.22
N SER A 260 10.94 3.67 9.51
CA SER A 260 10.99 4.84 10.39
C SER A 260 10.33 6.06 9.75
N VAL A 261 10.62 6.34 8.48
CA VAL A 261 10.16 7.54 7.78
C VAL A 261 8.65 7.55 7.53
N HIS A 262 8.01 6.39 7.42
CA HIS A 262 6.54 6.31 7.36
C HIS A 262 5.87 6.84 8.62
N GLN A 263 6.56 6.92 9.76
CA GLN A 263 5.98 7.44 11.01
C GLN A 263 5.81 8.97 11.00
N LEU A 264 6.43 9.66 10.03
CA LEU A 264 6.36 11.11 9.87
C LEU A 264 5.21 11.55 8.96
N GLY A 265 4.46 10.60 8.38
CA GLY A 265 3.27 10.90 7.56
C GLY A 265 3.56 11.56 6.19
N THR A 266 4.81 11.57 5.75
CA THR A 266 5.26 12.20 4.48
C THR A 266 5.58 11.18 3.39
N THR A 267 5.55 9.88 3.74
CA THR A 267 6.12 8.80 2.94
C THR A 267 5.08 7.72 2.69
N PHE A 268 5.07 7.21 1.46
CA PHE A 268 4.14 6.18 1.00
C PHE A 268 4.81 5.20 0.04
N ASP A 269 4.28 3.98 0.01
CA ASP A 269 4.76 2.91 -0.85
C ASP A 269 3.74 2.65 -1.97
N ILE A 270 4.19 2.69 -3.23
CA ILE A 270 3.37 2.34 -4.40
C ILE A 270 3.89 1.03 -5.00
N SER A 271 3.03 0.03 -5.17
CA SER A 271 3.37 -1.24 -5.82
C SER A 271 3.83 -1.02 -7.25
N TYR A 272 4.87 -1.75 -7.68
CA TYR A 272 5.19 -1.88 -9.10
C TYR A 272 4.89 -3.28 -9.65
N ALA A 273 4.43 -4.20 -8.78
CA ALA A 273 4.15 -5.59 -9.15
C ALA A 273 2.70 -5.83 -9.55
N SER A 274 1.81 -4.88 -9.22
CA SER A 274 0.40 -4.97 -9.55
C SER A 274 -0.23 -3.57 -9.63
N PHE A 275 -1.23 -3.46 -10.49
CA PHE A 275 -2.01 -2.26 -10.74
C PHE A 275 -3.49 -2.63 -10.70
N ILE A 276 -4.35 -1.63 -10.48
CA ILE A 276 -5.79 -1.86 -10.38
C ILE A 276 -6.42 -1.50 -11.71
N ALA A 277 -7.09 -2.47 -12.34
CA ALA A 277 -7.83 -2.27 -13.59
C ALA A 277 -9.31 -2.04 -13.28
N SER A 278 -9.89 -0.95 -13.77
CA SER A 278 -11.33 -0.70 -13.60
C SER A 278 -12.18 -1.55 -14.54
N ASN A 279 -11.64 -1.88 -15.72
CA ASN A 279 -12.31 -2.68 -16.75
C ASN A 279 -11.30 -3.56 -17.51
N ALA A 280 -11.82 -4.40 -18.40
CA ALA A 280 -11.00 -5.35 -19.18
C ALA A 280 -10.44 -4.73 -20.48
N ASP A 281 -10.71 -3.45 -20.74
CA ASP A 281 -10.38 -2.82 -22.01
C ASP A 281 -8.89 -2.46 -22.10
N ASN A 282 -8.33 -2.62 -23.30
CA ASN A 282 -6.93 -2.31 -23.60
C ASN A 282 -5.93 -2.88 -22.56
N PRO A 283 -5.95 -4.20 -22.30
CA PRO A 283 -5.15 -4.84 -21.26
C PRO A 283 -3.65 -4.56 -21.45
N ARG A 284 -2.95 -4.10 -20.40
CA ARG A 284 -1.52 -3.74 -20.42
C ARG A 284 -0.70 -4.64 -19.51
N SER A 285 0.56 -4.87 -19.90
CA SER A 285 1.49 -5.66 -19.10
C SER A 285 1.92 -4.89 -17.85
N VAL A 286 2.17 -5.61 -16.76
CA VAL A 286 2.70 -5.03 -15.50
C VAL A 286 4.02 -4.30 -15.75
N ASP A 287 4.89 -4.85 -16.60
CA ASP A 287 6.18 -4.25 -16.92
C ASP A 287 6.02 -2.91 -17.65
N ASP A 288 5.06 -2.79 -18.56
CA ASP A 288 4.81 -1.53 -19.24
C ASP A 288 4.22 -0.48 -18.28
N LEU A 289 3.22 -0.86 -17.46
CA LEU A 289 2.63 0.04 -16.45
C LEU A 289 3.67 0.50 -15.43
N LYS A 290 4.54 -0.41 -14.97
CA LYS A 290 5.70 -0.08 -14.14
C LYS A 290 6.63 0.91 -14.81
N GLY A 291 6.88 0.74 -16.11
CA GLY A 291 7.67 1.66 -16.91
C GLY A 291 7.07 3.07 -16.95
N ILE A 292 5.77 3.18 -17.20
CA ILE A 292 5.04 4.45 -17.20
C ILE A 292 5.10 5.11 -15.82
N LEU A 293 4.83 4.36 -14.76
CA LEU A 293 4.93 4.87 -13.39
C LEU A 293 6.36 5.37 -13.10
N ALA A 294 7.38 4.64 -13.54
CA ALA A 294 8.78 5.06 -13.38
C ALA A 294 9.09 6.36 -14.16
N GLU A 295 8.52 6.57 -15.35
CA GLU A 295 8.65 7.84 -16.09
C GLU A 295 8.07 9.02 -15.30
N VAL A 296 6.88 8.84 -14.72
CA VAL A 296 6.21 9.85 -13.90
C VAL A 296 7.05 10.18 -12.66
N LEU A 297 7.50 9.15 -11.94
CA LEU A 297 8.33 9.32 -10.74
C LEU A 297 9.67 9.99 -11.09
N ARG A 298 10.26 9.67 -12.24
CA ARG A 298 11.47 10.34 -12.73
C ARG A 298 11.23 11.84 -12.93
N ALA A 299 10.19 12.20 -13.69
CA ALA A 299 9.88 13.60 -13.97
C ALA A 299 9.61 14.39 -12.68
N MET A 300 8.79 13.85 -11.78
CA MET A 300 8.50 14.52 -10.51
C MET A 300 9.71 14.60 -9.58
N ARG A 301 10.63 13.63 -9.62
CA ARG A 301 11.91 13.69 -8.88
C ARG A 301 12.81 14.79 -9.44
N GLU A 302 12.91 14.89 -10.77
CA GLU A 302 13.67 15.94 -11.48
C GLU A 302 13.09 17.34 -11.23
N GLU A 303 11.76 17.44 -11.11
CA GLU A 303 11.05 18.66 -10.67
C GLU A 303 11.23 18.97 -9.17
N GLY A 304 11.99 18.14 -8.44
CA GLY A 304 12.27 18.34 -7.02
C GLY A 304 11.07 18.09 -6.09
N LYS A 305 10.07 17.31 -6.53
CA LYS A 305 8.82 17.08 -5.77
C LYS A 305 8.86 15.86 -4.88
N LEU A 306 9.81 14.95 -5.06
CA LEU A 306 9.88 13.68 -4.34
C LEU A 306 11.26 13.05 -4.35
N TRP A 307 11.52 12.22 -3.34
CA TRP A 307 12.62 11.26 -3.26
C TRP A 307 12.08 9.85 -3.46
N VAL A 308 12.83 9.00 -4.16
CA VAL A 308 12.37 7.66 -4.58
C VAL A 308 13.45 6.61 -4.37
N LYS A 309 13.05 5.53 -3.71
CA LYS A 309 13.83 4.31 -3.60
C LYS A 309 13.07 3.14 -4.20
N TYR A 310 13.73 2.40 -5.10
CA TYR A 310 13.18 1.19 -5.71
C TYR A 310 13.50 -0.03 -4.84
N GLU A 311 12.48 -0.55 -4.14
CA GLU A 311 12.63 -1.66 -3.21
C GLU A 311 12.27 -2.99 -3.87
N ARG A 312 13.19 -3.96 -3.84
CA ARG A 312 12.95 -5.29 -4.44
C ARG A 312 12.44 -6.32 -3.44
N GLY A 313 12.78 -6.15 -2.16
CA GLY A 313 12.37 -7.07 -1.09
C GLY A 313 10.89 -6.95 -0.74
N GLN A 314 10.34 -5.75 -0.91
CA GLN A 314 8.91 -5.46 -0.93
C GLN A 314 8.68 -4.73 -2.25
N PRO A 315 7.99 -5.31 -3.24
CA PRO A 315 8.04 -4.82 -4.63
C PRO A 315 7.26 -3.50 -4.83
N CYS A 316 7.83 -2.42 -4.33
CA CYS A 316 7.28 -1.08 -4.35
C CYS A 316 8.33 -0.02 -4.68
N PHE A 317 7.85 1.15 -5.07
CA PHE A 317 8.57 2.40 -4.97
C PHE A 317 8.27 3.02 -3.60
N HIS A 318 9.32 3.19 -2.80
CA HIS A 318 9.26 3.89 -1.53
C HIS A 318 9.50 5.38 -1.78
N ILE A 319 8.50 6.21 -1.50
CA ILE A 319 8.46 7.62 -1.95
C ILE A 319 8.23 8.55 -0.77
N THR A 320 9.12 9.52 -0.61
CA THR A 320 8.93 10.64 0.32
C THR A 320 8.62 11.89 -0.48
N ALA A 321 7.47 12.50 -0.19
CA ALA A 321 7.11 13.77 -0.81
C ALA A 321 8.07 14.88 -0.35
N ARG A 322 8.40 15.80 -1.25
CA ARG A 322 9.19 16.99 -0.92
C ARG A 322 8.29 18.21 -0.80
N LYS A 323 8.55 19.03 0.21
CA LYS A 323 7.93 20.35 0.34
C LYS A 323 8.85 21.35 -0.36
N LYS A 324 8.28 22.19 -1.24
CA LYS A 324 9.05 23.22 -1.92
C LYS A 324 9.65 24.16 -0.88
N HIS A 325 10.96 24.41 -0.96
CA HIS A 325 11.61 25.21 0.07
C HIS A 325 11.35 26.70 -0.19
N PRO A 326 11.10 27.55 0.84
CA PRO A 326 10.84 28.98 0.63
C PRO A 326 11.93 29.71 -0.18
N SER A 327 13.17 29.23 -0.09
CA SER A 327 14.31 29.72 -0.88
C SER A 327 14.20 29.40 -2.38
N GLU A 328 13.60 28.27 -2.73
CA GLU A 328 13.35 27.88 -4.12
C GLU A 328 12.17 28.67 -4.69
N GLU A 329 11.13 28.90 -3.89
CA GLU A 329 10.00 29.77 -4.26
C GLU A 329 10.44 31.21 -4.52
N LYS A 330 11.37 31.73 -3.70
CA LYS A 330 11.91 33.08 -3.89
C LYS A 330 12.70 33.19 -5.21
N LYS A 331 13.58 32.22 -5.51
CA LYS A 331 14.35 32.18 -6.76
C LYS A 331 13.46 32.09 -7.99
N GLU A 332 12.42 31.25 -7.97
CA GLU A 332 11.49 31.16 -9.09
C GLU A 332 10.67 32.43 -9.30
N ARG A 333 10.23 33.08 -8.21
CA ARG A 333 9.54 34.38 -8.30
C ARG A 333 10.45 35.45 -8.88
N GLU A 334 11.73 35.47 -8.48
CA GLU A 334 12.74 36.37 -9.03
C GLU A 334 13.00 36.09 -10.53
N GLU A 335 13.07 34.82 -10.93
CA GLU A 335 13.27 34.43 -12.33
C GLU A 335 12.04 34.65 -13.23
N GLN A 336 10.83 34.55 -12.68
CA GLN A 336 9.60 34.89 -13.39
C GLN A 336 9.43 36.40 -13.56
N ASN A 337 9.86 37.18 -12.58
CA ASN A 337 9.83 38.64 -12.64
C ASN A 337 10.92 39.23 -13.55
N SER A 338 12.03 38.53 -13.81
CA SER A 338 13.07 38.99 -14.75
C SER A 338 12.76 38.69 -16.22
N LYS A 339 11.76 37.83 -16.49
CA LYS A 339 11.29 37.46 -17.84
C LYS A 339 10.06 38.24 -18.29
N ARG A 340 9.51 39.10 -17.42
CA ARG A 340 8.49 40.11 -17.73
C ARG A 340 9.17 41.46 -17.90
#